data_AF-A0A9Q3HGB0-F1
#
_entry.id   AF-A0A9Q3HGB0-F1
#
_cell.length_a   1.000
_cell.length_b   1.000
_cell.length_c   1.000
_cell.angle_alpha   90.00
_cell.angle_beta   90.00
_cell.angle_gamma   90.00
#
_symmetry.space_group_name_H-M   'P 1'
#
loop_
_entity.id
_entity.type
_entity.pdbx_description
1 polymer ?
#
loop_
_entity_poly.entity_id
_entity_poly.type
_entity_poly.pdbx_seq_one_letter_code
_entity_poly.pdbx_strand_id
1 'polypeptide(L)'
;MANIQEASSSEASRPPAFKTPSMKAPECFDGTQPFKFRSFIQYWQLIFHRDLANFSQDRKKVLYATSFLIGRAAKWHEPYLSNLTNKDTNHSLNSWNLFHSQIFTLFGDPNEVRKAEAELDSLRMKEGGPVSLYKADFRSLVLRIGYWGERALIHHFLEGIAIQYFGSIGLPSFKS
;
A
#
# COMPACT_ATOMS: atom_id res chain seq x y z
N MET A 1 -46.56 -45.04 27.40
CA MET A 1 -46.85 -43.63 27.11
C MET A 1 -45.69 -42.79 27.62
N ALA A 2 -45.20 -41.88 26.76
CA ALA A 2 -44.33 -40.72 26.98
C ALA A 2 -42.95 -40.90 27.66
N ASN A 3 -41.89 -40.55 26.92
CA ASN A 3 -40.82 -39.73 27.46
C ASN A 3 -40.31 -38.73 26.39
N ILE A 4 -39.90 -37.55 26.88
CA ILE A 4 -39.71 -36.26 26.19
C ILE A 4 -38.22 -36.01 25.88
N GLN A 5 -37.94 -35.17 24.87
CA GLN A 5 -36.92 -34.09 24.70
C GLN A 5 -36.34 -34.12 23.26
N GLU A 6 -36.65 -33.18 22.34
CA GLU A 6 -36.06 -31.83 22.14
C GLU A 6 -34.51 -31.88 21.97
N ALA A 7 -33.82 -31.23 21.02
CA ALA A 7 -34.13 -30.05 20.24
C ALA A 7 -33.24 -29.94 18.97
N SER A 8 -33.81 -29.27 17.97
CA SER A 8 -33.21 -28.34 17.00
C SER A 8 -31.68 -28.14 17.01
N SER A 9 -31.05 -28.42 15.87
CA SER A 9 -29.83 -27.70 15.46
C SER A 9 -30.11 -26.93 14.18
N SER A 10 -30.25 -25.63 14.37
CA SER A 10 -30.33 -24.57 13.39
C SER A 10 -29.22 -24.69 12.34
N GLU A 11 -29.61 -24.83 11.08
CA GLU A 11 -28.73 -24.65 9.93
C GLU A 11 -28.49 -23.15 9.74
N ALA A 12 -27.44 -22.64 10.39
CA ALA A 12 -26.96 -21.29 10.19
C ALA A 12 -26.44 -21.16 8.75
N SER A 13 -27.23 -20.48 7.90
CA SER A 13 -26.85 -20.07 6.55
C SER A 13 -25.50 -19.36 6.57
N ARG A 14 -24.48 -19.99 5.98
CA ARG A 14 -23.15 -19.40 5.80
C ARG A 14 -23.31 -18.19 4.86
N PRO A 15 -22.83 -16.99 5.22
CA PRO A 15 -22.91 -15.85 4.31
C PRO A 15 -22.19 -16.22 3.00
N PRO A 16 -22.70 -15.76 1.84
CA PRO A 16 -22.09 -16.06 0.56
C PRO A 16 -20.62 -15.65 0.62
N ALA A 17 -19.73 -16.61 0.43
CA ALA A 17 -18.31 -16.34 0.34
C ALA A 17 -18.10 -15.35 -0.81
N PHE A 18 -17.59 -14.15 -0.51
CA PHE A 18 -17.11 -13.23 -1.52
C PHE A 18 -16.06 -13.95 -2.35
N LYS A 19 -16.44 -14.42 -3.54
CA LYS A 19 -15.51 -14.99 -4.51
C LYS A 19 -14.72 -13.82 -5.10
N THR A 20 -13.62 -13.48 -4.45
CA THR A 20 -12.64 -12.54 -5.00
C THR A 20 -12.23 -13.02 -6.39
N PRO A 21 -12.29 -12.15 -7.42
CA PRO A 21 -11.71 -12.45 -8.73
C PRO A 21 -10.26 -12.91 -8.58
N SER A 22 -9.79 -13.76 -9.49
CA SER A 22 -8.37 -14.07 -9.58
C SER A 22 -7.61 -12.75 -9.73
N MET A 23 -6.66 -12.48 -8.83
CA MET A 23 -5.85 -11.27 -8.96
C MET A 23 -4.93 -11.47 -10.17
N LYS A 24 -4.82 -10.46 -11.03
CA LYS A 24 -3.80 -10.46 -12.11
C LYS A 24 -2.46 -10.82 -11.49
N ALA A 25 -1.71 -11.76 -12.08
CA ALA A 25 -0.36 -12.07 -11.62
C ALA A 25 0.50 -10.80 -11.59
N PRO A 26 1.40 -10.63 -10.60
CA PRO A 26 2.25 -9.46 -10.58
C PRO A 26 3.15 -9.43 -11.81
N GLU A 27 3.43 -8.23 -12.30
CA GLU A 27 4.48 -8.03 -13.28
C GLU A 27 5.84 -8.33 -12.64
N CYS A 28 6.83 -8.70 -13.45
CA CYS A 28 8.19 -8.86 -12.96
C CYS A 28 8.85 -7.49 -12.79
N PHE A 29 9.68 -7.34 -11.75
CA PHE A 29 10.42 -6.12 -11.45
C PHE A 29 11.91 -6.30 -11.75
N ASP A 30 12.46 -5.50 -12.67
CA ASP A 30 13.85 -5.57 -13.11
C ASP A 30 14.79 -4.58 -12.40
N GLY A 31 14.23 -3.62 -11.67
CA GLY A 31 14.95 -2.54 -11.00
C GLY A 31 15.31 -1.34 -11.89
N THR A 32 14.69 -1.16 -13.07
CA THR A 32 15.02 -0.06 -14.00
C THR A 32 14.05 1.12 -13.96
N GLN A 33 12.85 0.93 -13.40
CA GLN A 33 11.79 1.94 -13.37
C GLN A 33 11.38 2.28 -11.92
N PRO A 34 12.09 3.19 -11.23
CA PRO A 34 11.83 3.52 -9.82
C PRO A 34 10.39 3.98 -9.54
N PHE A 35 9.78 4.71 -10.47
CA PHE A 35 8.39 5.18 -10.36
C PHE A 35 7.36 4.04 -10.31
N LYS A 36 7.70 2.83 -10.78
CA LYS A 36 6.82 1.64 -10.69
C LYS A 36 6.99 0.88 -9.38
N PHE A 37 8.07 1.11 -8.64
CA PHE A 37 8.40 0.36 -7.41
C PHE A 37 7.24 0.32 -6.42
N ARG A 38 6.59 1.48 -6.20
CA ARG A 38 5.44 1.60 -5.28
C ARG A 38 4.27 0.71 -5.69
N SER A 39 4.02 0.53 -6.99
CA SER A 39 2.93 -0.34 -7.48
C SER A 39 3.22 -1.81 -7.19
N PHE A 40 4.48 -2.24 -7.29
CA PHE A 40 4.89 -3.60 -6.92
C PHE A 40 4.73 -3.86 -5.42
N ILE A 41 5.18 -2.92 -4.56
CA ILE A 41 5.01 -3.04 -3.11
C ILE A 41 3.53 -3.14 -2.72
N GLN A 42 2.68 -2.25 -3.25
CA GLN A 42 1.24 -2.26 -2.96
C GLN A 42 0.61 -3.60 -3.36
N TYR A 43 1.00 -4.12 -4.53
CA TYR A 43 0.50 -5.42 -4.99
C TYR A 43 0.90 -6.55 -4.04
N TRP A 44 2.17 -6.64 -3.65
CA TRP A 44 2.65 -7.67 -2.73
C TRP A 44 1.95 -7.57 -1.36
N GLN A 45 1.82 -6.36 -0.82
CA GLN A 45 1.09 -6.12 0.43
C GLN A 45 -0.36 -6.60 0.35
N LEU A 46 -1.05 -6.35 -0.77
CA LEU A 46 -2.42 -6.80 -0.98
C LEU A 46 -2.51 -8.34 -0.99
N ILE A 47 -1.58 -9.02 -1.66
CA ILE A 47 -1.51 -10.49 -1.66
C ILE A 47 -1.29 -11.03 -0.24
N PHE A 48 -0.35 -10.44 0.50
CA PHE A 48 -0.04 -10.90 1.86
C PHE A 48 -1.22 -10.73 2.82
N HIS A 49 -1.98 -9.63 2.67
CA HIS A 49 -3.18 -9.40 3.47
C HIS A 49 -4.34 -10.30 3.07
N ARG A 50 -4.44 -10.67 1.79
CA ARG A 50 -5.48 -11.57 1.30
C ARG A 50 -5.30 -13.00 1.82
N ASP A 51 -4.06 -13.45 1.96
CA ASP A 51 -3.74 -14.82 2.35
C ASP A 51 -2.80 -14.85 3.57
N LEU A 52 -3.34 -14.41 4.70
CA LEU A 52 -2.63 -14.34 5.98
C LEU A 52 -2.10 -15.70 6.44
N ALA A 53 -2.78 -16.80 6.10
CA ALA A 53 -2.35 -18.14 6.46
C ALA A 53 -1.02 -18.50 5.76
N ASN A 54 -0.96 -18.30 4.44
CA ASN A 54 0.25 -18.57 3.67
C ASN A 54 1.34 -17.51 3.87
N PHE A 55 0.99 -16.26 4.18
CA PHE A 55 1.96 -15.16 4.38
C PHE A 55 2.14 -14.74 5.85
N SER A 56 1.87 -15.67 6.78
CA SER A 56 2.05 -15.48 8.22
C SER A 56 3.51 -15.24 8.65
N GLN A 57 4.48 -15.66 7.85
CA GLN A 57 5.91 -15.49 8.12
C GLN A 57 6.54 -14.55 7.09
N ASP A 58 7.36 -13.61 7.57
CA ASP A 58 8.06 -12.66 6.72
C ASP A 58 8.92 -13.33 5.65
N ARG A 59 9.53 -14.46 5.99
CA ARG A 59 10.29 -15.25 5.03
C ARG A 59 9.48 -15.67 3.81
N LYS A 60 8.22 -16.07 4.00
CA LYS A 60 7.33 -16.44 2.88
C LYS A 60 7.01 -15.22 2.01
N LYS A 61 6.84 -14.04 2.62
CA LYS A 61 6.65 -12.77 1.91
C LYS A 61 7.87 -12.42 1.06
N VAL A 62 9.07 -12.50 1.64
CA VAL A 62 10.33 -12.18 0.95
C VAL A 62 10.59 -13.15 -0.21
N LEU A 63 10.42 -14.46 0.01
CA LEU A 63 10.59 -15.46 -1.05
C LEU A 63 9.59 -15.26 -2.20
N TYR A 64 8.33 -14.94 -1.88
CA TYR A 64 7.33 -14.63 -2.90
C TYR A 64 7.69 -13.36 -3.68
N ALA A 65 8.07 -12.27 -3.02
CA ALA A 65 8.51 -11.06 -3.72
C ALA A 65 9.73 -11.33 -4.61
N THR A 66 10.67 -12.14 -4.10
CA THR A 66 11.88 -12.53 -4.84
C THR A 66 11.57 -13.27 -6.13
N SER A 67 10.53 -14.12 -6.18
CA SER A 67 10.19 -14.86 -7.41
C SER A 67 9.71 -13.98 -8.56
N PHE A 68 9.39 -12.70 -8.30
CA PHE A 68 9.03 -11.72 -9.33
C PHE A 68 10.17 -10.75 -9.65
N LEU A 69 11.34 -10.90 -9.03
CA LEU A 69 12.51 -10.12 -9.38
C LEU A 69 13.16 -10.71 -10.64
N ILE A 70 13.54 -9.84 -11.56
CA ILE A 70 14.33 -10.17 -12.75
C ILE A 70 15.49 -9.19 -12.90
N GLY A 71 16.36 -9.39 -13.90
CA GLY A 71 17.37 -8.41 -14.27
C GLY A 71 18.30 -7.98 -13.11
N ARG A 72 18.40 -6.67 -12.87
CA ARG A 72 19.29 -6.11 -11.85
C ARG A 72 18.77 -6.40 -10.43
N ALA A 73 17.45 -6.36 -10.23
CA ALA A 73 16.85 -6.65 -8.93
C ALA A 73 17.08 -8.11 -8.52
N ALA A 74 16.96 -9.06 -9.45
CA ALA A 74 17.27 -10.47 -9.17
C ALA A 74 18.75 -10.67 -8.82
N LYS A 75 19.66 -10.09 -9.61
CA LYS A 75 21.12 -10.17 -9.36
C LYS A 75 21.52 -9.62 -7.99
N TRP A 76 20.88 -8.55 -7.53
CA TRP A 76 21.14 -8.00 -6.21
C TRP A 76 20.75 -8.98 -5.09
N HIS A 77 19.63 -9.70 -5.24
CA HIS A 77 19.10 -10.54 -4.19
C HIS A 77 19.64 -11.99 -4.23
N GLU A 78 20.23 -12.42 -5.34
CA GLU A 78 20.74 -13.77 -5.57
C GLU A 78 21.69 -14.30 -4.47
N PRO A 79 22.66 -13.53 -3.94
CA PRO A 79 23.55 -14.02 -2.87
C PRO A 79 22.82 -14.44 -1.59
N TYR A 80 21.67 -13.83 -1.29
CA TYR A 80 20.87 -14.21 -0.13
C TYR A 80 20.21 -15.58 -0.32
N LEU A 81 19.90 -15.95 -1.57
CA LEU A 81 19.30 -17.24 -1.93
C LEU A 81 20.31 -18.40 -1.85
N SER A 82 21.62 -18.12 -1.88
CA SER A 82 22.64 -19.16 -1.72
C SER A 82 22.67 -19.77 -0.31
N ASN A 83 22.08 -19.11 0.69
CA ASN A 83 22.00 -19.58 2.07
C ASN A 83 20.57 -19.56 2.61
N LEU A 84 19.68 -20.34 1.99
CA LEU A 84 18.30 -20.48 2.46
C LEU A 84 18.21 -21.04 3.87
N THR A 85 19.18 -21.81 4.38
CA THR A 85 19.10 -22.38 5.73
C THR A 85 19.38 -21.35 6.84
N ASN A 86 19.79 -20.12 6.49
CA ASN A 86 20.03 -19.04 7.44
C ASN A 86 18.76 -18.68 8.23
N LYS A 87 18.87 -18.71 9.56
CA LYS A 87 17.78 -18.40 10.52
C LYS A 87 17.95 -17.05 11.23
N ASP A 88 19.00 -16.30 10.92
CA ASP A 88 19.22 -14.98 11.52
C ASP A 88 18.05 -14.04 11.16
N THR A 89 17.44 -13.44 12.17
CA THR A 89 16.33 -12.49 12.03
C THR A 89 16.76 -11.18 11.37
N ASN A 90 18.05 -10.84 11.44
CA ASN A 90 18.63 -9.68 10.76
C ASN A 90 19.02 -9.98 9.30
N HIS A 91 18.72 -11.18 8.81
CA HIS A 91 18.93 -11.54 7.42
C HIS A 91 17.75 -11.08 6.55
N SER A 92 18.05 -10.52 5.37
CA SER A 92 17.04 -9.98 4.43
C SER A 92 15.94 -10.99 4.10
N LEU A 93 16.29 -12.28 3.95
CA LEU A 93 15.31 -13.36 3.73
C LEU A 93 14.30 -13.56 4.85
N ASN A 94 14.62 -13.19 6.08
CA ASN A 94 13.82 -13.52 7.27
C ASN A 94 13.04 -12.31 7.81
N SER A 95 13.19 -11.13 7.21
CA SER A 95 12.54 -9.89 7.65
C SER A 95 12.01 -9.10 6.45
N TRP A 96 10.69 -8.94 6.39
CA TRP A 96 10.05 -8.17 5.32
C TRP A 96 10.49 -6.71 5.37
N ASN A 97 10.63 -6.15 6.57
CA ASN A 97 11.04 -4.76 6.76
C ASN A 97 12.46 -4.51 6.26
N LEU A 98 13.41 -5.42 6.53
CA LEU A 98 14.78 -5.30 6.04
C LEU A 98 14.83 -5.44 4.51
N PHE A 99 14.18 -6.45 3.96
CA PHE A 99 14.06 -6.62 2.51
C PHE A 99 13.47 -5.37 1.85
N HIS A 100 12.34 -4.87 2.36
CA HIS A 100 11.66 -3.69 1.85
C HIS A 100 12.56 -2.44 1.90
N SER A 101 13.25 -2.21 3.02
CA SER A 101 14.16 -1.07 3.17
C SER A 101 15.33 -1.15 2.18
N GLN A 102 15.94 -2.32 2.02
CA GLN A 102 17.07 -2.50 1.11
C GLN A 102 16.66 -2.36 -0.36
N ILE A 103 15.57 -3.01 -0.77
CA ILE A 103 15.10 -2.96 -2.16
C ILE A 103 14.57 -1.55 -2.52
N PHE A 104 13.96 -0.83 -1.58
CA PHE A 104 13.60 0.59 -1.75
C PHE A 104 14.83 1.48 -1.89
N THR A 105 15.85 1.28 -1.05
CA THR A 105 17.09 2.08 -1.12
C THR A 105 17.80 1.94 -2.48
N LEU A 106 17.74 0.75 -3.08
CA LEU A 106 18.42 0.45 -4.34
C LEU A 106 17.60 0.77 -5.59
N PHE A 107 16.28 0.58 -5.55
CA PHE A 107 15.43 0.66 -6.74
C PHE A 107 14.19 1.53 -6.58
N GLY A 108 13.92 2.05 -5.38
CA GLY A 108 12.87 3.03 -5.14
C GLY A 108 13.24 4.41 -5.68
N ASP A 109 12.24 5.30 -5.76
CA ASP A 109 12.47 6.69 -6.13
C ASP A 109 12.87 7.50 -4.88
N PRO A 110 14.15 7.92 -4.73
CA PRO A 110 14.59 8.67 -3.55
C PRO A 110 13.93 10.06 -3.46
N ASN A 111 13.33 10.54 -4.55
CA ASN A 111 12.62 11.81 -4.61
C ASN A 111 11.10 11.64 -4.52
N GLU A 112 10.56 10.44 -4.20
CA GLU A 112 9.10 10.21 -4.20
C GLU A 112 8.36 11.24 -3.31
N VAL A 113 8.85 11.44 -2.10
CA VAL A 113 8.29 12.41 -1.15
C VAL A 113 8.45 13.84 -1.68
N ARG A 114 9.65 14.22 -2.12
CA ARG A 114 9.93 15.57 -2.65
C ARG A 114 9.08 15.90 -3.88
N LYS A 115 8.81 14.90 -4.73
CA LYS A 115 7.89 15.04 -5.87
C LYS A 115 6.45 15.25 -5.39
N ALA A 116 6.02 14.51 -4.35
CA ALA A 116 4.70 14.69 -3.77
C ALA A 116 4.53 16.08 -3.12
N GLU A 117 5.57 16.61 -2.47
CA GLU A 117 5.59 17.98 -1.95
C GLU A 117 5.45 19.00 -3.09
N ALA A 118 6.26 18.90 -4.15
CA ALA A 118 6.17 19.81 -5.30
C ALA A 118 4.81 19.72 -6.02
N GLU A 119 4.22 18.53 -6.09
CA GLU A 119 2.88 18.32 -6.64
C GLU A 119 1.81 18.95 -5.73
N LEU A 120 1.97 18.87 -4.41
CA LEU A 120 1.07 19.50 -3.45
C LEU A 120 1.15 21.03 -3.51
N ASP A 121 2.36 21.60 -3.63
CA ASP A 121 2.60 23.04 -3.76
C ASP A 121 1.90 23.63 -4.99
N SER A 122 1.87 22.87 -6.08
CA SER A 122 1.25 23.27 -7.35
C SER A 122 -0.20 22.80 -7.51
N LEU A 123 -0.74 22.02 -6.57
CA LEU A 123 -2.09 21.48 -6.67
C LEU A 123 -3.12 22.61 -6.58
N ARG A 124 -3.92 22.76 -7.64
CA ARG A 124 -5.04 23.71 -7.71
C ARG A 124 -6.30 23.00 -8.18
N MET A 125 -7.45 23.39 -7.62
CA MET A 125 -8.74 22.93 -8.12
C MET A 125 -9.00 23.53 -9.49
N LYS A 126 -9.36 22.69 -10.47
CA LYS A 126 -9.72 23.14 -11.81
C LYS A 126 -11.00 23.98 -11.77
N GLU A 127 -11.04 25.05 -12.56
CA GLU A 127 -12.24 25.88 -12.71
C GLU A 127 -13.42 25.04 -13.22
N GLY A 128 -14.57 25.16 -12.56
CA GLY A 128 -15.75 24.33 -12.84
C GLY A 128 -15.61 22.84 -12.47
N GLY A 129 -14.47 22.42 -11.91
CA GLY A 129 -14.23 21.04 -11.50
C GLY A 129 -14.90 20.67 -10.17
N PRO A 130 -15.23 19.38 -9.96
CA PRO A 130 -15.82 18.93 -8.70
C PRO A 130 -14.79 18.96 -7.56
N VAL A 131 -15.19 19.53 -6.42
CA VAL A 131 -14.38 19.63 -5.19
C VAL A 131 -13.90 18.25 -4.71
N SER A 132 -14.67 17.19 -4.97
CA SER A 132 -14.31 15.82 -4.57
C SER A 132 -13.02 15.31 -5.23
N LEU A 133 -12.75 15.68 -6.49
CA LEU A 133 -11.52 15.28 -7.17
C LEU A 133 -10.30 15.99 -6.56
N TYR A 134 -10.39 17.30 -6.35
CA TYR A 134 -9.33 18.05 -5.66
C TYR A 134 -9.05 17.49 -4.26
N LYS A 135 -10.09 17.19 -3.48
CA LYS A 135 -9.94 16.55 -2.16
C LYS A 135 -9.26 15.18 -2.24
N ALA A 136 -9.58 14.37 -3.26
CA ALA A 136 -8.97 13.06 -3.45
C ALA A 136 -7.47 13.17 -3.79
N ASP A 137 -7.13 14.06 -4.73
CA ASP A 137 -5.74 14.32 -5.13
C ASP A 137 -4.92 14.87 -3.95
N PHE A 138 -5.46 15.87 -3.25
CA PHE A 138 -4.84 16.45 -2.05
C PHE A 138 -4.59 15.36 -0.99
N ARG A 139 -5.61 14.54 -0.67
CA ARG A 139 -5.47 13.48 0.33
C ARG A 139 -4.43 12.43 -0.06
N SER A 140 -4.36 12.07 -1.35
CA SER A 140 -3.36 11.15 -1.88
C SER A 140 -1.93 11.66 -1.65
N LEU A 141 -1.69 12.95 -1.91
CA LEU A 141 -0.39 13.59 -1.70
C LEU A 141 -0.03 13.72 -0.23
N VAL A 142 -0.97 14.14 0.62
CA VAL A 142 -0.75 14.23 2.07
C VAL A 142 -0.37 12.89 2.69
N LEU A 143 -1.06 11.81 2.31
CA LEU A 143 -0.73 10.46 2.77
C LEU A 143 0.62 9.97 2.24
N ARG A 144 1.09 10.51 1.12
CA ARG A 144 2.42 10.20 0.57
C ARG A 144 3.53 10.96 1.30
N ILE A 145 3.28 12.19 1.75
CA ILE A 145 4.23 13.01 2.49
C ILE A 145 4.34 12.54 3.94
N GLY A 146 3.21 12.38 4.64
CA GLY A 146 3.15 11.71 5.95
C GLY A 146 3.72 12.45 7.16
N TYR A 147 4.50 13.54 6.99
CA TYR A 147 5.12 14.28 8.11
C TYR A 147 4.74 15.76 8.23
N TRP A 148 3.89 16.30 7.34
CA TRP A 148 3.45 17.69 7.45
C TRP A 148 2.41 17.87 8.55
N GLY A 149 2.52 18.97 9.29
CA GLY A 149 1.58 19.31 10.37
C GLY A 149 0.24 19.84 9.86
N GLU A 150 -0.83 19.65 10.65
CA GLU A 150 -2.20 20.01 10.30
C GLU A 150 -2.37 21.47 9.83
N ARG A 151 -1.67 22.43 10.46
CA ARG A 151 -1.73 23.85 10.05
C ARG A 151 -1.17 24.08 8.64
N ALA A 152 -0.06 23.43 8.29
CA ALA A 152 0.51 23.52 6.94
C ALA A 152 -0.46 22.91 5.93
N LEU A 153 -1.02 21.73 6.24
CA LEU A 153 -1.99 21.07 5.38
C LEU A 153 -3.24 21.92 5.14
N ILE A 154 -3.79 22.57 6.17
CA ILE A 154 -4.93 23.49 6.02
C ILE A 154 -4.55 24.67 5.12
N HIS A 155 -3.37 25.26 5.32
CA HIS A 155 -2.90 26.36 4.50
C HIS A 155 -2.84 25.98 3.01
N HIS A 156 -2.14 24.89 2.66
CA HIS A 156 -2.04 24.42 1.28
C HIS A 156 -3.40 24.02 0.68
N PHE A 157 -4.30 23.47 1.49
CA PHE A 157 -5.65 23.13 1.05
C PHE A 157 -6.45 24.39 0.65
N LEU A 158 -6.36 25.45 1.45
CA LEU A 158 -7.05 26.71 1.18
C LEU A 158 -6.43 27.45 0.00
N GLU A 159 -5.11 27.45 -0.14
CA GLU A 159 -4.44 28.03 -1.32
C GLU A 159 -4.83 27.35 -2.63
N GLY A 160 -5.20 26.06 -2.58
CA GLY A 160 -5.58 25.30 -3.76
C GLY A 160 -7.05 25.34 -4.15
N ILE A 161 -7.94 25.84 -3.31
CA ILE A 161 -9.38 25.94 -3.60
C ILE A 161 -9.67 27.09 -4.57
N ALA A 162 -10.57 26.86 -5.53
CA ALA A 162 -11.07 27.94 -6.39
C ALA A 162 -11.92 28.93 -5.57
N ILE A 163 -11.70 30.24 -5.80
CA ILE A 163 -12.30 31.36 -5.05
C ILE A 163 -13.81 31.22 -4.85
N GLN A 164 -14.53 30.70 -5.85
CA GLN A 164 -15.99 30.52 -5.79
C GLN A 164 -16.49 29.54 -4.70
N TYR A 165 -15.60 28.79 -4.04
CA TYR A 165 -15.96 27.85 -2.98
C TYR A 165 -15.41 28.23 -1.59
N PHE A 166 -14.74 29.38 -1.46
CA PHE A 166 -14.12 29.82 -0.20
C PHE A 166 -15.14 30.01 0.95
N GLY A 167 -16.40 30.29 0.64
CA GLY A 167 -17.48 30.47 1.62
C GLY A 167 -18.33 29.23 1.92
N SER A 168 -18.16 28.13 1.17
CA SER A 168 -19.04 26.95 1.24
C SER A 168 -18.34 25.66 1.67
N ILE A 169 -17.01 25.65 1.78
CA ILE A 169 -16.24 24.47 2.18
C ILE A 169 -15.86 24.57 3.67
N GLY A 170 -16.39 23.66 4.50
CA GLY A 170 -15.91 23.47 5.86
C GLY A 170 -14.46 22.98 5.88
N LEU A 171 -13.68 23.43 6.88
CA LEU A 171 -12.27 23.06 7.03
C LEU A 171 -12.12 21.53 7.06
N PRO A 172 -11.24 20.95 6.22
CA PRO A 172 -10.97 19.52 6.26
C PRO A 172 -10.28 19.14 7.58
N SER A 173 -10.76 18.07 8.22
CA SER A 173 -10.04 17.38 9.28
C SER A 173 -9.08 16.36 8.65
N PHE A 174 -7.81 16.44 9.01
CA PHE A 174 -6.76 15.55 8.49
C PHE A 174 -6.27 14.51 9.50
N LYS A 175 -6.94 14.38 10.64
CA LYS A 175 -6.63 13.36 11.65
C LYS A 175 -7.16 11.99 11.19
N SER A 176 -6.30 10.96 11.26
CA SER A 176 -6.68 9.55 11.07
C SER A 176 -7.29 8.96 12.33
#